data_AF-A0A381U7A7-F1
#
_entry.id   AF-A0A381U7A7-F1
#
_cell.length_a   1.000
_cell.length_b   1.000
_cell.length_c   1.000
_cell.angle_alpha   90.00
_cell.angle_beta   90.00
_cell.angle_gamma   90.00
#
_symmetry.space_group_name_H-M   'P 1'
#
loop_
_entity.id
_entity.type
_entity.pdbx_description
1 polymer ?
#
loop_
_entity_poly.entity_id
_entity_poly.type
_entity_poly.pdbx_seq_one_letter_code
_entity_poly.pdbx_strand_id
1 'polypeptide(L)'
;MKRRDFFKNFGTLGALGAGSAALGLFGQQAKADLPSAYGKAAGSALKGPYLDLTTGVGNKYAYSRLNGDLDESKQKYGWFKGYIMAIRPHQPILDVVGIDGFGVSRLEQQEDGSFAKILREVGLYTDLRSGEV
;
A
#
# COMPACT_ATOMS: atom_id res chain seq x y z
N MET A 1 12.92 -0.04 -56.56
CA MET A 1 12.49 0.94 -55.52
C MET A 1 13.28 0.67 -54.24
N LYS A 2 14.18 1.56 -53.83
CA LYS A 2 15.07 1.33 -52.68
C LYS A 2 14.31 1.70 -51.39
N ARG A 3 14.43 0.88 -50.32
CA ARG A 3 13.78 1.05 -48.99
C ARG A 3 13.86 2.47 -48.38
N ARG A 4 14.76 3.33 -48.88
CA ARG A 4 14.96 4.71 -48.44
C ARG A 4 13.87 5.70 -48.89
N ASP A 5 13.10 5.38 -49.92
CA ASP A 5 12.09 6.32 -50.44
C ASP A 5 10.74 6.23 -49.69
N PHE A 6 10.50 5.12 -48.98
CA PHE A 6 9.29 4.92 -48.17
C PHE A 6 9.23 5.86 -46.94
N PHE A 7 10.38 6.15 -46.34
CA PHE A 7 10.46 6.99 -45.13
C PHE A 7 10.36 8.49 -45.39
N LYS A 8 10.49 8.95 -46.63
CA LYS A 8 10.44 10.39 -46.95
C LYS A 8 9.02 10.96 -47.03
N ASN A 9 8.01 10.11 -47.30
CA ASN A 9 6.64 10.57 -47.52
C ASN A 9 5.69 10.30 -46.34
N PHE A 10 6.13 9.59 -45.30
CA PHE A 10 5.32 9.35 -44.09
C PHE A 10 5.47 10.43 -43.01
N GLY A 11 6.47 11.31 -43.13
CA GLY A 11 6.85 12.27 -42.08
C GLY A 11 6.01 13.54 -41.98
N THR A 12 5.18 13.87 -42.97
CA THR A 12 4.58 15.22 -43.06
C THR A 12 3.04 15.24 -42.96
N LEU A 13 2.37 14.09 -42.94
CA LEU A 13 0.89 14.00 -42.84
C LEU A 13 0.38 13.39 -41.52
N GLY A 14 1.25 12.77 -40.71
CA GLY A 14 0.87 12.17 -39.41
C GLY A 14 1.06 13.07 -38.19
N ALA A 15 1.87 14.12 -38.30
CA ALA A 15 2.34 14.90 -37.14
C ALA A 15 1.31 15.89 -36.55
N LEU A 16 0.22 16.20 -37.28
CA LEU A 16 -0.82 17.14 -36.82
C LEU A 16 -2.14 16.45 -36.41
N GLY A 17 -2.34 15.17 -36.77
CA GLY A 17 -3.54 14.41 -36.41
C GLY A 17 -3.39 13.53 -35.16
N ALA A 18 -2.17 13.05 -34.86
CA ALA A 18 -1.93 12.19 -33.72
C ALA A 18 -1.78 12.95 -32.38
N GLY A 19 -1.45 14.25 -32.43
CA GLY A 19 -1.27 15.08 -31.23
C GLY A 19 -2.57 15.39 -30.48
N SER A 20 -3.67 15.58 -31.21
CA SER A 20 -4.99 15.89 -30.63
C SER A 20 -5.72 14.65 -30.11
N ALA A 21 -5.50 13.48 -30.71
CA ALA A 21 -6.05 12.22 -30.20
C ALA A 21 -5.30 11.69 -28.96
N ALA A 22 -3.99 11.96 -28.85
CA ALA A 22 -3.20 11.54 -27.69
C ALA A 22 -3.53 12.34 -26.42
N LEU A 23 -3.85 13.65 -26.53
CA LEU A 23 -4.22 14.49 -25.37
C LEU A 23 -5.58 14.11 -24.75
N GLY A 24 -6.48 13.45 -25.50
CA GLY A 24 -7.76 12.96 -24.97
C GLY A 24 -7.65 11.66 -24.16
N LEU A 25 -6.57 10.89 -24.34
CA LEU A 25 -6.38 9.58 -23.70
C LEU A 25 -5.66 9.66 -22.34
N PHE A 26 -4.98 10.77 -22.02
CA PHE A 26 -4.33 10.97 -20.71
C PHE A 26 -5.23 11.64 -19.66
N GLY A 27 -6.50 11.88 -20.00
CA GLY A 27 -7.52 12.45 -19.10
C GLY A 27 -8.20 11.44 -18.18
N GLN A 28 -7.61 10.26 -17.94
CA GLN A 28 -8.07 9.41 -16.85
C GLN A 28 -7.71 10.09 -15.53
N GLN A 29 -8.65 10.90 -15.02
CA GLN A 29 -8.75 11.16 -13.59
C GLN A 29 -8.64 9.81 -12.89
N ALA A 30 -7.56 9.61 -12.14
CA ALA A 30 -7.50 8.56 -11.14
C ALA A 30 -8.65 8.83 -10.17
N LYS A 31 -9.81 8.22 -10.43
CA LYS A 31 -10.89 8.23 -9.46
C LYS A 31 -10.37 7.43 -8.29
N ALA A 32 -10.21 8.10 -7.15
CA ALA A 32 -10.03 7.41 -5.89
C ALA A 32 -11.12 6.33 -5.83
N ASP A 33 -10.71 5.09 -5.59
CA ASP A 33 -11.62 3.96 -5.54
C ASP A 33 -12.65 4.25 -4.45
N LEU A 34 -13.90 4.46 -4.86
CA LEU A 34 -14.94 4.87 -3.90
C LEU A 34 -15.14 3.70 -2.94
N PRO A 35 -15.22 3.92 -1.61
CA PRO A 35 -15.47 2.84 -0.66
C PRO A 35 -16.73 2.02 -0.99
N SER A 36 -17.70 2.62 -1.68
CA SER A 36 -18.92 1.99 -2.17
C SER A 36 -18.71 1.01 -3.34
N ALA A 37 -17.56 1.05 -4.02
CA ALA A 37 -17.18 0.13 -5.08
C ALA A 37 -16.67 -1.21 -4.53
N TYR A 38 -16.17 -1.22 -3.29
CA TYR A 38 -15.91 -2.45 -2.55
C TYR A 38 -17.25 -3.01 -2.06
N GLY A 39 -17.59 -4.23 -2.48
CA GLY A 39 -18.81 -4.90 -2.04
C GLY A 39 -18.88 -4.98 -0.51
N LYS A 40 -20.11 -4.93 0.05
CA LYS A 40 -20.29 -5.20 1.48
C LYS A 40 -19.87 -6.65 1.75
N ALA A 41 -18.94 -6.84 2.68
CA ALA A 41 -18.68 -8.17 3.21
C ALA A 41 -20.00 -8.71 3.80
N ALA A 42 -20.53 -9.75 3.18
CA ALA A 42 -21.81 -10.36 3.56
C ALA A 42 -21.65 -11.89 3.54
N GLY A 43 -22.22 -12.57 4.53
CA GLY A 43 -22.18 -14.02 4.62
C GLY A 43 -22.05 -14.52 6.06
N SER A 44 -22.43 -15.77 6.28
CA SER A 44 -22.33 -16.44 7.59
C SER A 44 -20.89 -16.58 8.09
N ALA A 45 -19.90 -16.58 7.18
CA ALA A 45 -18.48 -16.67 7.52
C ALA A 45 -17.96 -15.50 8.38
N LEU A 46 -18.68 -14.38 8.43
CA LEU A 46 -18.34 -13.25 9.30
C LEU A 46 -18.71 -13.47 10.77
N LYS A 47 -19.53 -14.48 11.06
CA LYS A 47 -20.02 -14.81 12.39
C LYS A 47 -19.41 -16.13 12.86
N GLY A 48 -18.28 -16.05 13.55
CA GLY A 48 -17.60 -17.19 14.15
C GLY A 48 -17.82 -17.27 15.66
N PRO A 49 -17.59 -18.45 16.27
CA PRO A 49 -17.76 -18.65 17.72
C PRO A 49 -16.78 -17.82 18.57
N TYR A 50 -15.65 -17.41 17.98
CA TYR A 50 -14.62 -16.61 18.67
C TYR A 50 -14.56 -15.15 18.22
N LEU A 51 -15.28 -14.78 17.17
CA LEU A 51 -15.18 -13.49 16.51
C LEU A 51 -16.41 -13.23 15.65
N ASP A 52 -17.13 -12.15 15.91
CA ASP A 52 -18.21 -11.66 15.06
C ASP A 52 -17.80 -10.35 14.38
N LEU A 53 -17.34 -10.45 13.13
CA LEU A 53 -16.90 -9.32 12.30
C LEU A 53 -18.06 -8.41 11.87
N THR A 54 -19.31 -8.79 12.14
CA THR A 54 -20.47 -7.93 11.90
C THR A 54 -20.68 -6.90 13.02
N THR A 55 -19.93 -7.00 14.12
CA THR A 55 -20.00 -6.09 15.27
C THR A 55 -18.74 -5.24 15.42
N GLY A 56 -18.87 -4.03 15.98
CA GLY A 56 -17.71 -3.18 16.27
C GLY A 56 -16.73 -3.83 17.27
N VAL A 57 -17.27 -4.53 18.27
CA VAL A 57 -16.47 -5.26 19.27
C VAL A 57 -15.66 -6.37 18.61
N GLY A 58 -16.28 -7.21 17.77
CA GLY A 58 -15.56 -8.28 17.09
C GLY A 58 -14.48 -7.76 16.14
N ASN A 59 -14.75 -6.66 15.41
CA ASN A 59 -13.74 -6.01 14.57
C ASN A 59 -12.55 -5.49 15.38
N LYS A 60 -12.80 -4.89 16.56
CA LYS A 60 -11.74 -4.44 17.47
C LYS A 60 -10.84 -5.60 17.92
N TYR A 61 -11.44 -6.71 18.35
CA TYR A 61 -10.67 -7.90 18.75
C TYR A 61 -9.93 -8.53 17.58
N ALA A 62 -10.52 -8.53 16.39
CA ALA A 62 -9.89 -9.02 15.16
C ALA A 62 -8.60 -8.24 14.86
N TYR A 63 -8.72 -6.92 14.83
CA TYR A 63 -7.60 -6.03 14.54
C TYR A 63 -6.51 -6.11 15.62
N SER A 64 -6.91 -6.23 16.88
CA SER A 64 -5.98 -6.40 18.00
C SER A 64 -5.16 -7.69 17.87
N ARG A 65 -5.80 -8.82 17.56
CA ARG A 65 -5.12 -10.13 17.34
C ARG A 65 -4.13 -10.12 16.18
N LEU A 66 -4.37 -9.30 15.16
CA LEU A 66 -3.39 -9.13 14.07
C LEU A 66 -2.13 -8.38 14.55
N ASN A 67 -2.27 -7.51 15.53
CA ASN A 67 -1.20 -6.63 16.02
C ASN A 67 -0.43 -7.19 17.22
N GLY A 68 -0.99 -8.12 17.99
CA GLY A 68 -0.33 -8.73 19.14
C GLY A 68 -1.17 -9.84 19.78
N ASP A 69 -0.63 -10.43 20.86
CA ASP A 69 -1.40 -11.35 21.70
C ASP A 69 -2.30 -10.55 22.65
N LEU A 70 -3.50 -11.07 22.94
CA LEU A 70 -4.44 -10.45 23.88
C LEU A 70 -4.01 -10.69 25.34
N ASP A 71 -3.14 -11.65 25.59
CA ASP A 71 -2.46 -11.84 26.87
C ASP A 71 -1.34 -10.79 27.01
N GLU A 72 -1.55 -9.81 27.88
CA GLU A 72 -0.66 -8.66 28.09
C GLU A 72 0.74 -9.06 28.62
N SER A 73 0.89 -10.29 29.14
CA SER A 73 2.18 -10.82 29.57
C SER A 73 3.07 -11.25 28.40
N LYS A 74 2.49 -11.41 27.20
CA LYS A 74 3.21 -11.89 26.01
C LYS A 74 3.64 -10.77 25.09
N GLN A 75 4.72 -11.03 24.37
CA GLN A 75 5.30 -10.12 23.40
C GLN A 75 5.30 -10.75 22.01
N LYS A 76 4.97 -9.93 21.01
CA LYS A 76 5.09 -10.27 19.59
C LYS A 76 6.37 -9.64 19.05
N TYR A 77 7.16 -10.47 18.38
CA TYR A 77 8.37 -10.05 17.67
C TYR A 77 8.07 -10.01 16.17
N GLY A 78 8.54 -8.97 15.50
CA GLY A 78 8.37 -8.79 14.05
C GLY A 78 9.64 -8.28 13.41
N TRP A 79 9.87 -8.69 12.16
CA TRP A 79 10.95 -8.21 11.32
C TRP A 79 10.35 -7.59 10.06
N PHE A 80 11.02 -6.57 9.55
CA PHE A 80 10.67 -5.96 8.28
C PHE A 80 11.92 -5.72 7.45
N LYS A 81 11.73 -5.74 6.14
CA LYS A 81 12.74 -5.37 5.15
C LYS A 81 12.03 -4.89 3.88
N GLY A 82 12.52 -3.80 3.30
CA GLY A 82 11.97 -3.27 2.07
C GLY A 82 12.56 -1.92 1.69
N TYR A 83 11.77 -1.14 0.95
CA TYR A 83 12.12 0.20 0.50
C TYR A 83 11.10 1.21 1.00
N ILE A 84 11.58 2.38 1.41
CA ILE A 84 10.72 3.54 1.60
C ILE A 84 10.56 4.21 0.25
N MET A 85 9.30 4.29 -0.20
CA MET A 85 8.93 4.81 -1.50
C MET A 85 8.30 6.20 -1.40
N ALA A 86 8.72 7.12 -2.27
CA ALA A 86 8.05 8.39 -2.47
C ALA A 86 7.00 8.27 -3.58
N ILE A 87 5.78 8.71 -3.27
CA ILE A 87 4.66 8.79 -4.20
C ILE A 87 4.31 10.26 -4.39
N ARG A 88 4.38 10.76 -5.63
CA ARG A 88 3.99 12.13 -5.99
C ARG A 88 3.02 12.11 -7.17
N PRO A 89 2.03 13.03 -7.23
CA PRO A 89 1.09 13.08 -8.34
C PRO A 89 1.80 13.15 -9.69
N HIS A 90 1.36 12.32 -10.64
CA HIS A 90 1.88 12.27 -12.01
C HIS A 90 3.39 11.97 -12.14
N GLN A 91 4.01 11.41 -11.11
CA GLN A 91 5.40 10.98 -11.16
C GLN A 91 5.53 9.47 -10.90
N PRO A 92 6.57 8.83 -11.45
CA PRO A 92 6.90 7.46 -11.07
C PRO A 92 7.15 7.35 -9.57
N ILE A 93 6.78 6.20 -9.00
CA ILE A 93 7.15 5.82 -7.64
C ILE A 93 8.68 5.70 -7.59
N LEU A 94 9.29 6.28 -6.55
CA LEU A 94 10.74 6.29 -6.37
C LEU A 94 11.11 5.59 -5.06
N ASP A 95 12.01 4.62 -5.12
CA ASP A 95 12.68 4.09 -3.93
C ASP A 95 13.66 5.14 -3.40
N VAL A 96 13.49 5.57 -2.15
CA VAL A 96 14.26 6.66 -1.54
C VAL A 96 15.40 6.12 -0.69
N VAL A 97 15.10 5.16 0.19
CA VAL A 97 16.06 4.46 1.06
C VAL A 97 15.64 3.02 1.26
N GLY A 98 16.61 2.15 1.49
CA GLY A 98 16.35 0.82 2.03
C GLY A 98 15.94 0.94 3.49
N ILE A 99 15.14 -0.01 3.97
CA ILE A 99 14.80 -0.12 5.39
C ILE A 99 14.79 -1.58 5.79
N ASP A 100 15.44 -1.89 6.90
CA ASP A 100 15.34 -3.17 7.57
C ASP A 100 15.41 -3.01 9.09
N GLY A 101 14.85 -3.98 9.81
CA GLY A 101 14.77 -3.86 11.25
C GLY A 101 13.84 -4.84 11.89
N PHE A 102 13.62 -4.61 13.17
CA PHE A 102 12.77 -5.44 13.99
C PHE A 102 12.11 -4.63 15.09
N GLY A 103 10.98 -5.15 15.57
CA GLY A 103 10.24 -4.55 16.66
C GLY A 103 9.68 -5.59 17.61
N VAL A 104 9.44 -5.13 18.84
CA VAL A 104 8.77 -5.88 19.89
C VAL A 104 7.53 -5.10 20.29
N SER A 105 6.37 -5.76 20.25
CA SER A 105 5.11 -5.16 20.68
C SER A 105 4.37 -6.01 21.69
N ARG A 106 3.68 -5.36 22.61
CA ARG A 106 2.64 -5.96 23.45
C ARG A 106 1.34 -5.15 23.33
N LEU A 107 0.21 -5.82 23.55
CA LEU A 107 -1.05 -5.12 23.75
C LEU A 107 -1.21 -4.78 25.22
N GLU A 108 -1.93 -3.68 25.46
CA GLU A 108 -2.32 -3.26 26.80
C GLU A 108 -3.81 -2.93 26.80
N GLN A 109 -4.60 -3.61 27.62
CA GLN A 109 -6.02 -3.37 27.70
C GLN A 109 -6.30 -2.09 28.51
N GLN A 110 -7.13 -1.22 27.95
CA GLN A 110 -7.50 0.05 28.57
C GLN A 110 -8.79 -0.09 29.39
N GLU A 111 -9.05 0.85 30.29
CA GLU A 111 -10.24 0.85 31.17
C GLU A 111 -11.57 0.83 30.38
N ASP A 112 -11.60 1.47 29.20
CA ASP A 112 -12.76 1.48 28.29
C ASP A 112 -12.88 0.19 27.45
N GLY A 113 -12.00 -0.78 27.67
CA GLY A 113 -11.90 -2.04 26.95
C GLY A 113 -11.29 -1.91 25.55
N SER A 114 -10.69 -0.78 25.18
CA SER A 114 -9.84 -0.65 24.00
C SER A 114 -8.46 -1.28 24.24
N PHE A 115 -7.63 -1.37 23.19
CA PHE A 115 -6.28 -1.93 23.27
C PHE A 115 -5.27 -0.91 22.76
N ALA A 116 -4.28 -0.57 23.58
CA ALA A 116 -3.11 0.18 23.14
C ALA A 116 -2.04 -0.80 22.64
N LYS A 117 -1.44 -0.52 21.48
CA LYS A 117 -0.26 -1.24 20.99
C LYS A 117 0.98 -0.48 21.44
N ILE A 118 1.72 -1.06 22.39
CA ILE A 118 3.01 -0.53 22.80
C ILE A 118 4.07 -1.20 21.93
N LEU A 119 4.78 -0.41 21.13
CA LEU A 119 5.78 -0.87 20.18
C LEU A 119 7.13 -0.21 20.47
N ARG A 120 8.18 -1.02 20.50
CA ARG A 120 9.57 -0.56 20.41
C ARG A 120 10.18 -1.16 19.16
N GLU A 121 10.75 -0.31 18.32
CA GLU A 121 11.25 -0.69 17.01
C GLU A 121 12.64 -0.09 16.78
N VAL A 122 13.49 -0.87 16.12
CA VAL A 122 14.76 -0.41 15.57
C VAL A 122 14.68 -0.58 14.07
N GLY A 123 14.79 0.54 13.35
CA GLY A 123 14.90 0.58 11.90
C GLY A 123 16.27 1.12 11.49
N LEU A 124 16.90 0.42 10.57
CA LEU A 124 18.14 0.79 9.92
C LEU A 124 17.80 1.27 8.50
N TYR A 125 18.41 2.37 8.08
CA TYR A 125 18.16 2.95 6.77
C TYR A 125 19.39 2.74 5.89
N THR A 126 19.19 2.21 4.70
CA THR A 126 20.29 1.99 3.76
C THR A 126 20.27 3.02 2.66
N ASP A 127 21.39 3.69 2.41
CA ASP A 127 21.56 4.46 1.17
C ASP A 127 21.61 3.50 -0.01
N LEU A 128 20.69 3.68 -0.97
CA LEU A 128 20.56 2.80 -2.12
C LEU A 128 21.73 2.90 -3.11
N ARG A 129 22.50 4.00 -3.07
CA ARG A 129 23.65 4.17 -3.97
C ARG A 129 24.90 3.49 -3.43
N SER A 130 25.22 3.73 -2.16
CA SER A 130 26.43 3.21 -1.53
C SER A 130 26.24 1.85 -0.86
N GLY A 131 25.02 1.52 -0.43
CA GLY A 131 24.73 0.36 0.40
C GLY A 131 25.07 0.55 1.88
N GLU A 132 25.47 1.76 2.30
CA GLU A 132 25.80 2.07 3.70
C GLU A 132 24.54 2.22 4.55
N VAL A 133 24.66 1.89 5.84
CA VAL A 133 23.63 1.96 6.88
C VAL A 133 23.97 3.03 7.90
#